data_AF-H6SNR8-F1
#
_entry.id   AF-H6SNR8-F1
#
_cell.length_a   1.000
_cell.length_b   1.000
_cell.length_c   1.000
_cell.angle_alpha   90.00
_cell.angle_beta   90.00
_cell.angle_gamma   90.00
#
_symmetry.space_group_name_H-M   'P 1'
#
loop_
_entity.id
_entity.type
_entity.pdbx_description
1 polymer ?
#
loop_
_entity_poly.entity_id
_entity_poly.type
_entity_poly.pdbx_seq_one_letter_code
_entity_poly.pdbx_strand_id
1 'polypeptide(L)'
;MEDVGMSEGSPQIRPVVASRPCATMDEVRAEIDRLDRLLVPLIAERLAYVAQAARHKPTRADVVVPWRIEEVVAKVRECAMAIGADADTIEQIWRSLMAISIDWEAWHFDRREARPSGR
;
A
#
# COMPACT_ATOMS: atom_id res chain seq x y z
N MET A 1 5.38 56.04 -3.34
CA MET A 1 6.47 55.70 -4.27
C MET A 1 7.38 54.78 -3.48
N GLU A 2 7.34 53.46 -3.62
CA GLU A 2 6.67 52.58 -4.58
C GLU A 2 6.17 51.32 -3.87
N ASP A 3 5.09 50.81 -4.42
CA ASP A 3 4.56 49.46 -4.28
C ASP A 3 5.63 48.43 -4.70
N VAL A 4 5.86 47.40 -3.89
CA VAL A 4 6.37 46.11 -4.38
C VAL A 4 5.71 44.99 -3.56
N GLY A 5 4.53 44.60 -4.00
CA GLY A 5 4.08 43.23 -3.79
C GLY A 5 5.07 42.24 -4.42
N MET A 6 5.46 41.23 -3.66
CA MET A 6 5.94 39.97 -4.22
C MET A 6 5.09 38.84 -3.64
N SER A 7 4.00 38.55 -4.35
CA SER A 7 3.45 37.20 -4.34
C SER A 7 4.45 36.29 -5.06
N GLU A 8 4.80 35.14 -4.48
CA GLU A 8 5.32 33.96 -5.18
C GLU A 8 5.68 32.90 -4.12
N GLY A 9 5.14 31.69 -4.06
CA GLY A 9 4.02 31.04 -4.70
C GLY A 9 3.79 29.78 -3.85
N SER A 10 2.54 29.47 -3.49
CA SER A 10 2.24 28.22 -2.80
C SER A 10 2.82 27.06 -3.61
N PRO A 11 3.50 26.08 -3.00
CA PRO A 11 4.08 24.97 -3.74
C PRO A 11 2.94 24.29 -4.50
N GLN A 12 2.93 24.46 -5.82
CA GLN A 12 2.01 23.74 -6.68
C GLN A 12 2.40 22.27 -6.54
N ILE A 13 1.59 21.51 -5.81
CA ILE A 13 1.66 20.04 -5.80
C ILE A 13 1.43 19.62 -7.24
N ARG A 14 2.52 19.44 -8.00
CA ARG A 14 2.44 18.89 -9.35
C ARG A 14 1.92 17.48 -9.20
N PRO A 15 0.74 17.13 -9.75
CA PRO A 15 0.28 15.76 -9.68
C PRO A 15 1.23 14.96 -10.57
N VAL A 16 2.06 14.16 -9.91
CA VAL A 16 3.13 13.38 -10.55
C VAL A 16 2.50 12.28 -11.43
N VAL A 17 1.25 11.89 -11.11
CA VAL A 17 0.40 10.98 -11.88
C VAL A 17 -0.81 11.74 -12.44
N ALA A 18 -1.20 11.45 -13.69
CA ALA A 18 -2.36 12.06 -14.32
C ALA A 18 -3.66 11.76 -13.56
N SER A 19 -4.32 12.79 -13.03
CA SER A 19 -5.64 12.72 -12.41
C SER A 19 -6.64 13.60 -13.16
N ARG A 20 -7.93 13.28 -13.09
CA ARG A 20 -8.98 14.18 -13.59
C ARG A 20 -8.90 15.50 -12.79
N PRO A 21 -8.95 16.67 -13.45
CA PRO A 21 -9.11 17.93 -12.71
C PRO A 21 -10.44 17.93 -11.95
N CYS A 22 -10.41 18.43 -10.72
CA CYS A 22 -11.58 18.62 -9.86
C CYS A 22 -11.73 20.11 -9.56
N ALA A 23 -12.94 20.64 -9.67
CA ALA A 23 -13.25 22.04 -9.42
C ALA A 23 -13.58 22.31 -7.94
N THR A 24 -13.94 21.27 -7.18
CA THR A 24 -14.37 21.38 -5.78
C THR A 24 -13.77 20.27 -4.92
N MET A 25 -13.75 20.49 -3.60
CA MET A 25 -13.34 19.46 -2.64
C MET A 25 -14.27 18.25 -2.64
N ASP A 26 -15.55 18.42 -2.98
CA ASP A 26 -16.50 17.32 -3.05
C ASP A 26 -16.22 16.42 -4.26
N GLU A 27 -15.81 17.00 -5.40
CA GLU A 27 -15.31 16.22 -6.53
C GLU A 27 -14.03 15.45 -6.19
N VAL A 28 -13.09 16.07 -5.47
CA VAL A 28 -11.86 15.39 -5.01
C VAL A 28 -12.20 14.19 -4.14
N ARG A 29 -13.09 14.37 -3.15
CA ARG A 29 -13.54 13.29 -2.26
C ARG A 29 -14.25 12.18 -3.03
N ALA A 30 -15.11 12.53 -3.98
CA ALA A 30 -15.81 11.54 -4.79
C ALA A 30 -14.84 10.68 -5.63
N GLU A 31 -13.77 11.27 -6.18
CA GLU A 31 -12.74 10.51 -6.89
C GLU A 31 -11.88 9.65 -5.94
N ILE A 32 -11.55 10.14 -4.74
CA ILE A 32 -10.88 9.34 -3.71
C ILE A 32 -11.76 8.15 -3.31
N ASP A 33 -13.03 8.37 -2.99
CA ASP A 33 -13.97 7.29 -2.65
C ASP A 33 -14.11 6.28 -3.79
N ARG A 34 -14.07 6.74 -5.05
CA ARG A 34 -14.07 5.85 -6.21
C ARG A 34 -12.82 4.98 -6.25
N LEU A 35 -11.65 5.55 -6.01
CA LEU A 35 -10.39 4.80 -5.94
C LEU A 35 -10.38 3.83 -4.76
N ASP A 36 -10.84 4.24 -3.59
CA ASP A 36 -10.88 3.39 -2.39
C ASP A 36 -11.79 2.17 -2.59
N ARG A 37 -12.92 2.33 -3.27
CA ARG A 37 -13.80 1.20 -3.65
C ARG A 37 -13.12 0.20 -4.59
N LEU A 38 -12.08 0.61 -5.33
CA LEU A 38 -11.28 -0.27 -6.19
C LEU A 38 -10.10 -0.88 -5.41
N LEU A 39 -9.45 -0.11 -4.55
CA LEU A 39 -8.27 -0.53 -3.80
C LEU A 39 -8.62 -1.57 -2.73
N VAL A 40 -9.72 -1.41 -2.00
CA VAL A 40 -10.10 -2.31 -0.90
C VAL A 40 -10.24 -3.78 -1.37
N PRO A 41 -10.99 -4.09 -2.45
CA PRO A 41 -11.06 -5.47 -2.97
C PRO A 41 -9.70 -6.04 -3.38
N LEU A 42 -8.85 -5.24 -4.04
CA LEU A 42 -7.51 -5.67 -4.49
C LEU A 42 -6.58 -5.97 -3.30
N ILE A 43 -6.63 -5.14 -2.26
CA ILE A 43 -5.88 -5.37 -1.02
C ILE A 43 -6.38 -6.66 -0.34
N ALA A 44 -7.69 -6.86 -0.26
CA ALA A 44 -8.27 -8.07 0.33
C ALA A 44 -7.86 -9.35 -0.43
N GLU A 45 -7.87 -9.30 -1.77
CA GLU A 45 -7.39 -10.41 -2.62
C GLU A 45 -5.89 -10.69 -2.38
N ARG A 46 -5.06 -9.65 -2.35
CA ARG A 46 -3.64 -9.79 -2.03
C ARG A 46 -3.41 -10.46 -0.67
N LEU A 47 -4.17 -10.06 0.35
CA LEU A 47 -4.10 -10.66 1.69
C LEU A 47 -4.52 -12.13 1.68
N ALA A 48 -5.52 -12.50 0.87
CA ALA A 48 -5.93 -13.89 0.71
C ALA A 48 -4.82 -14.76 0.09
N TYR A 49 -4.01 -14.23 -0.82
CA TYR A 49 -2.84 -14.95 -1.34
C TYR A 49 -1.73 -15.10 -0.29
N VAL A 50 -1.48 -14.07 0.52
CA VAL A 50 -0.54 -14.21 1.67
C VAL A 50 -1.03 -15.30 2.63
N ALA A 51 -2.33 -15.36 2.90
CA ALA A 51 -2.95 -16.42 3.70
C ALA A 51 -2.69 -17.83 3.14
N GLN A 52 -2.71 -17.97 1.82
CA GLN A 52 -2.42 -19.25 1.16
C GLN A 52 -0.94 -19.60 1.30
N ALA A 53 -0.04 -18.64 1.09
CA ALA A 53 1.41 -18.83 1.27
C ALA A 53 1.75 -19.33 2.69
N ALA A 54 1.03 -18.83 3.71
CA ALA A 54 1.15 -19.30 5.09
C ALA A 54 0.94 -20.80 5.27
N ARG A 55 0.11 -21.44 4.43
CA ARG A 55 -0.14 -22.90 4.49
C ARG A 55 1.07 -23.72 4.08
N HIS A 56 1.99 -23.12 3.34
CA HIS A 56 3.21 -23.76 2.86
C HIS A 56 4.41 -23.52 3.79
N LYS A 57 4.24 -22.72 4.85
CA LYS A 57 5.30 -22.39 5.80
C LYS A 57 5.21 -23.31 7.03
N PRO A 58 6.25 -24.09 7.33
CA PRO A 58 6.22 -25.07 8.42
C PRO A 58 6.31 -24.42 9.80
N THR A 59 6.93 -23.24 9.94
CA THR A 59 7.06 -22.56 11.24
C THR A 59 6.76 -21.07 11.16
N ARG A 60 6.48 -20.46 12.33
CA ARG A 60 6.29 -19.00 12.47
C ARG A 60 7.51 -18.18 12.03
N ALA A 61 8.71 -18.74 12.11
CA ALA A 61 9.93 -18.07 11.67
C ALA A 61 10.01 -17.94 10.13
N ASP A 62 9.34 -18.84 9.40
CA ASP A 62 9.30 -18.81 7.93
C ASP A 62 8.30 -17.78 7.38
N VAL A 63 7.50 -17.15 8.27
CA VAL A 63 6.52 -16.12 7.92
C VAL A 63 7.19 -14.89 7.32
N VAL A 64 8.33 -14.48 7.89
CA VAL A 64 9.09 -13.32 7.44
C VAL A 64 10.25 -13.77 6.57
N VAL A 65 10.23 -13.38 5.30
CA VAL A 65 11.29 -13.67 4.34
C VAL A 65 11.90 -12.35 3.88
N PRO A 66 12.98 -11.86 4.53
CA PRO A 66 13.50 -10.51 4.31
C PRO A 66 13.87 -10.22 2.84
N TRP A 67 14.53 -11.17 2.17
CA TRP A 67 14.90 -10.98 0.77
C TRP A 67 13.67 -10.82 -0.14
N ARG A 68 12.55 -11.48 0.19
CA ARG A 68 11.31 -11.38 -0.58
C ARG A 68 10.63 -10.03 -0.35
N ILE A 69 10.72 -9.48 0.86
CA ILE A 69 10.23 -8.12 1.17
C ILE A 69 10.97 -7.11 0.31
N GLU A 70 12.30 -7.15 0.27
CA GLU A 70 13.09 -6.22 -0.54
C GLU A 70 12.83 -6.39 -2.04
N GLU A 71 12.63 -7.62 -2.51
CA GLU A 71 12.23 -7.88 -3.91
C GLU A 71 10.86 -7.26 -4.24
N VAL A 72 9.87 -7.34 -3.33
CA VAL A 72 8.58 -6.65 -3.52
C VAL A 72 8.78 -5.14 -3.56
N VAL A 73 9.57 -4.58 -2.63
CA VAL A 73 9.84 -3.13 -2.56
C VAL A 73 10.47 -2.63 -3.85
N ALA A 74 11.50 -3.30 -4.36
CA ALA A 74 12.15 -2.93 -5.61
C ALA A 74 11.15 -2.86 -6.76
N LYS A 75 10.30 -3.89 -6.92
CA LYS A 75 9.28 -3.95 -7.98
C LYS A 75 8.27 -2.82 -7.88
N VAL A 76 7.78 -2.48 -6.68
CA VAL A 76 6.79 -1.41 -6.54
C VAL A 76 7.38 -0.02 -6.71
N ARG A 77 8.66 0.17 -6.35
CA ARG A 77 9.41 1.40 -6.65
C ARG A 77 9.56 1.57 -8.17
N GLU A 78 9.95 0.52 -8.88
CA GLU A 78 10.03 0.54 -10.35
C GLU A 78 8.68 0.88 -10.99
N CYS A 79 7.59 0.25 -10.52
CA CYS A 79 6.24 0.57 -10.97
C CYS A 79 5.87 2.03 -10.69
N ALA A 80 6.18 2.54 -9.50
CA ALA A 80 5.94 3.93 -9.12
C ALA A 80 6.64 4.89 -10.09
N MET A 81 7.94 4.69 -10.29
CA MET A 81 8.74 5.53 -11.20
C MET A 81 8.20 5.50 -12.63
N ALA A 82 7.78 4.32 -13.13
CA ALA A 82 7.26 4.17 -14.48
C ALA A 82 5.96 4.96 -14.75
N ILE A 83 5.15 5.21 -13.72
CA ILE A 83 3.91 5.98 -13.82
C ILE A 83 4.06 7.43 -13.33
N GLY A 84 5.28 7.83 -12.94
CA GLY A 84 5.52 9.12 -12.30
C GLY A 84 4.90 9.22 -10.91
N ALA A 85 4.88 8.17 -10.10
CA ALA A 85 4.59 8.30 -8.67
C ALA A 85 5.87 8.50 -7.88
N ASP A 86 5.77 9.10 -6.69
CA ASP A 86 6.89 9.17 -5.75
C ASP A 86 7.22 7.78 -5.19
N ALA A 87 8.38 7.25 -5.55
CA ALA A 87 8.80 5.90 -5.20
C ALA A 87 8.93 5.70 -3.68
N ASP A 88 9.35 6.74 -2.96
CA ASP A 88 9.56 6.69 -1.50
C ASP A 88 8.23 6.64 -0.75
N THR A 89 7.22 7.38 -1.21
CA THR A 89 5.84 7.27 -0.70
C THR A 89 5.25 5.88 -0.96
N ILE A 90 5.41 5.35 -2.19
CA ILE A 90 4.89 4.01 -2.53
C ILE A 90 5.58 2.92 -1.71
N GLU A 91 6.89 3.01 -1.50
CA GLU A 91 7.62 2.08 -0.64
C GLU A 91 7.08 2.06 0.80
N GLN A 92 6.85 3.23 1.41
CA GLN A 92 6.34 3.33 2.78
C GLN A 92 4.96 2.65 2.93
N ILE A 93 4.07 2.87 1.95
CA ILE A 93 2.76 2.21 1.89
C ILE A 93 2.93 0.69 1.82
N TRP A 94 3.81 0.22 0.93
CA TRP A 94 3.99 -1.22 0.73
C TRP A 94 4.66 -1.92 1.91
N ARG A 95 5.63 -1.27 2.55
CA ARG A 95 6.25 -1.79 3.78
C ARG A 95 5.22 -1.92 4.90
N SER A 96 4.34 -0.92 5.05
CA SER A 96 3.24 -0.97 6.02
C SER A 96 2.25 -2.10 5.71
N LEU A 97 1.86 -2.25 4.44
CA LEU A 97 0.97 -3.33 4.01
C LEU A 97 1.59 -4.72 4.27
N MET A 98 2.89 -4.88 4.05
CA MET A 98 3.60 -6.12 4.32
C MET A 98 3.68 -6.42 5.83
N ALA A 99 3.98 -5.41 6.66
CA ALA A 99 3.97 -5.58 8.12
C ALA A 99 2.60 -6.06 8.63
N ILE A 100 1.51 -5.43 8.18
CA ILE A 100 0.14 -5.85 8.53
C ILE A 100 -0.14 -7.28 8.01
N SER A 101 0.32 -7.62 6.81
CA SER A 101 0.15 -8.96 6.24
C SER A 101 0.83 -10.05 7.08
N ILE A 102 2.02 -9.75 7.60
CA ILE A 102 2.81 -10.63 8.47
C ILE A 102 2.09 -10.84 9.82
N ASP A 103 1.59 -9.77 10.43
CA ASP A 103 0.85 -9.85 11.70
C ASP A 103 -0.45 -10.64 11.54
N TRP A 104 -1.17 -10.42 10.44
CA TRP A 104 -2.38 -11.16 10.11
C TRP A 104 -2.09 -12.64 9.86
N GLU A 105 -0.99 -12.96 9.16
CA GLU A 105 -0.52 -14.33 8.96
C GLU A 105 -0.21 -15.04 10.29
N ALA A 106 0.51 -14.36 11.19
CA ALA A 106 0.83 -14.89 12.52
C ALA A 106 -0.44 -15.21 13.34
N TRP A 107 -1.44 -14.33 13.32
CA TRP A 107 -2.72 -14.57 13.99
C TRP A 107 -3.46 -15.79 13.45
N HIS A 108 -3.50 -15.98 12.11
CA HIS A 108 -4.15 -17.15 11.52
C HIS A 108 -3.40 -18.44 11.78
N PHE A 109 -2.06 -18.41 11.83
CA PHE A 109 -1.25 -19.57 12.23
C PHE A 109 -1.59 -20.00 13.66
N ASP A 110 -1.55 -19.07 14.62
CA ASP A 110 -1.84 -19.33 16.03
C ASP A 110 -3.27 -19.90 16.22
N ARG A 111 -4.25 -19.40 15.44
CA ARG A 111 -5.63 -19.88 15.47
C ARG A 111 -5.82 -21.27 14.84
N ARG A 112 -4.98 -21.68 13.90
CA ARG A 112 -4.98 -23.06 13.34
C ARG A 112 -4.45 -24.06 14.37
N GLU A 113 -3.34 -23.75 15.02
CA GLU A 113 -2.74 -24.59 16.07
C GLU A 113 -3.65 -24.71 17.30
N ALA A 114 -4.43 -23.66 17.62
CA ALA A 114 -5.40 -23.68 18.71
C ALA A 114 -6.64 -24.57 18.46
N ARG A 115 -6.87 -25.03 17.20
CA ARG A 115 -7.98 -25.94 16.89
C ARG A 115 -7.44 -27.38 17.01
N PRO A 116 -7.81 -28.15 18.05
CA PRO A 116 -7.24 -29.47 18.24
C PRO A 116 -7.51 -30.31 17.00
N SER A 117 -6.44 -30.92 16.46
CA SER A 117 -6.53 -31.95 15.43
C SER A 117 -7.46 -33.04 15.94
N GLY A 118 -8.70 -33.04 15.45
CA GLY A 118 -9.71 -34.04 15.78
C GLY A 118 -9.17 -35.43 15.43
N ARG A 119 -9.24 -36.34 16.41
CA ARG A 119 -9.12 -37.79 16.20
C ARG A 119 -10.25 -38.30 15.32
#